data_AF-A9INJ7-F1
#
_entry.id   AF-A9INJ7-F1
#
_cell.length_a   1.000
_cell.length_b   1.000
_cell.length_c   1.000
_cell.angle_alpha   90.00
_cell.angle_beta   90.00
_cell.angle_gamma   90.00
#
_symmetry.space_group_name_H-M   'P 1'
#
loop_
_entity.id
_entity.type
_entity.pdbx_description
1 polymer ?
#
loop_
_entity_poly.entity_id
_entity_poly.type
_entity_poly.pdbx_seq_one_letter_code
_entity_poly.pdbx_strand_id
1 'polypeptide(L)'
;MMAARLLASTLLAAAALLPGWTAAASPAAAGDAGQQALAAYQAAHGDSGRLRQALALADQALREAPGDTGLRLLRADIQTGLRQYTQALADYRQLPDAGLAAERKMLQCMLRERVQPAPLPLDCYAEASRRFAAGQAAPGRDPNYVMALLLARDPQGPRLAAELLAATPAGPQREINAMLFQDFDRNRYLRSVLP
;
A
#
# COMPACT_ATOMS: atom_id res chain seq x y z
N MET A 1 -55.64 32.03 -51.23
CA MET A 1 -54.35 32.67 -51.56
C MET A 1 -53.28 31.60 -51.29
N MET A 2 -52.74 30.95 -52.33
CA MET A 2 -51.41 31.22 -52.94
C MET A 2 -50.27 31.16 -51.90
N ALA A 3 -49.11 30.53 -52.09
CA ALA A 3 -48.51 29.66 -53.11
C ALA A 3 -47.23 29.08 -52.44
N ALA A 4 -46.89 27.81 -52.67
CA ALA A 4 -45.67 27.36 -53.38
C ALA A 4 -44.31 27.44 -52.63
N ARG A 5 -43.75 26.22 -52.44
CA ARG A 5 -42.34 25.76 -52.65
C ARG A 5 -41.16 26.63 -52.16
N LEU A 6 -40.22 25.99 -51.45
CA LEU A 6 -38.87 25.65 -51.95
C LEU A 6 -38.00 24.98 -50.87
N LEU A 7 -37.30 23.91 -51.28
CA LEU A 7 -36.14 23.32 -50.61
C LEU A 7 -34.96 24.30 -50.65
N ALA A 8 -34.19 24.40 -49.57
CA ALA A 8 -32.80 24.85 -49.64
C ALA A 8 -32.00 24.30 -48.45
N SER A 9 -31.15 23.32 -48.77
CA SER A 9 -30.03 22.87 -47.97
C SER A 9 -29.01 24.00 -47.80
N THR A 10 -28.54 24.24 -46.59
CA THR A 10 -27.26 24.94 -46.36
C THR A 10 -26.39 24.10 -45.44
N LEU A 11 -25.32 23.59 -46.04
CA LEU A 11 -24.13 23.05 -45.40
C LEU A 11 -23.53 24.07 -44.42
N LEU A 12 -23.12 23.60 -43.24
CA LEU A 12 -22.03 24.20 -42.48
C LEU A 12 -20.99 23.11 -42.23
N ALA A 13 -19.89 23.20 -42.96
CA ALA A 13 -18.64 22.53 -42.65
C ALA A 13 -17.71 23.54 -41.97
N ALA A 14 -17.17 23.19 -40.80
CA ALA A 14 -15.87 23.67 -40.32
C ALA A 14 -15.38 22.77 -39.18
N ALA A 15 -14.26 22.11 -39.43
CA ALA A 15 -13.50 21.28 -38.51
C ALA A 15 -12.49 22.10 -37.69
N ALA A 16 -12.22 21.70 -36.45
CA ALA A 16 -10.93 21.80 -35.73
C ALA A 16 -11.06 21.07 -34.38
N LEU A 17 -10.57 19.83 -34.24
CA LEU A 17 -9.25 19.50 -33.68
C LEU A 17 -8.98 20.08 -32.29
N LEU A 18 -9.19 19.28 -31.24
CA LEU A 18 -8.25 19.16 -30.13
C LEU A 18 -8.21 17.70 -29.63
N PRO A 19 -7.04 17.02 -29.70
CA PRO A 19 -6.82 15.76 -29.01
C PRO A 19 -6.49 16.07 -27.55
N GLY A 20 -7.46 15.93 -26.66
CA GLY A 20 -7.26 15.99 -25.22
C GLY A 20 -6.92 14.60 -24.69
N TRP A 21 -5.64 14.34 -24.51
CA TRP A 21 -5.12 13.05 -24.07
C TRP A 21 -5.65 12.72 -22.69
N THR A 22 -6.57 11.77 -22.58
CA THR A 22 -6.58 10.92 -21.38
C THR A 22 -5.47 9.92 -21.59
N ALA A 23 -4.26 10.25 -21.15
CA ALA A 23 -3.29 9.24 -20.77
C ALA A 23 -3.88 8.51 -19.56
N ALA A 24 -4.82 7.60 -19.83
CA ALA A 24 -4.99 6.45 -18.98
C ALA A 24 -3.59 5.81 -18.94
N ALA A 25 -2.96 5.82 -17.78
CA ALA A 25 -1.73 5.07 -17.58
C ALA A 25 -2.07 3.62 -17.93
N SER A 26 -1.65 3.20 -19.13
CA SER A 26 -1.83 1.83 -19.59
C SER A 26 -1.11 0.91 -18.60
N PRO A 27 -1.65 -0.29 -18.30
CA PRO A 27 -0.98 -1.29 -17.47
C PRO A 27 0.31 -1.85 -18.12
N ALA A 28 0.74 -1.30 -19.25
CA ALA A 28 1.92 -1.69 -20.02
C ALA A 28 3.23 -1.00 -19.58
N ALA A 29 3.23 -0.19 -18.51
CA ALA A 29 4.41 0.58 -18.10
C ALA A 29 5.44 -0.23 -17.27
N ALA A 30 5.05 -1.37 -16.71
CA ALA A 30 6.01 -2.33 -16.19
C ALA A 30 6.56 -3.12 -17.38
N GLY A 31 7.58 -2.57 -18.04
CA GLY A 31 8.35 -3.30 -19.06
C GLY A 31 8.89 -4.62 -18.51
N ASP A 32 9.48 -5.47 -19.37
CA ASP A 32 9.98 -6.80 -19.00
C ASP A 32 10.84 -6.80 -17.72
N ALA A 33 11.63 -5.75 -17.50
CA ALA A 33 12.44 -5.57 -16.29
C ALA A 33 11.61 -5.52 -14.99
N GLY A 34 10.44 -4.86 -15.03
CA GLY A 34 9.53 -4.77 -13.89
C GLY A 34 8.88 -6.11 -13.54
N GLN A 35 8.47 -6.87 -14.55
CA GLN A 35 7.93 -8.22 -14.37
C GLN A 35 9.00 -9.18 -13.84
N GLN A 36 10.22 -9.10 -14.36
CA GLN A 36 11.37 -9.87 -13.89
C GLN A 36 11.71 -9.54 -12.43
N ALA A 37 11.69 -8.25 -12.05
CA ALA A 37 11.92 -7.83 -10.67
C ALA A 37 10.88 -8.43 -9.70
N LEU A 38 9.60 -8.37 -10.07
CA LEU A 38 8.53 -8.95 -9.26
C LEU A 38 8.67 -10.47 -9.11
N ALA A 39 8.91 -11.16 -10.22
CA ALA A 39 9.12 -12.62 -10.22
C ALA A 39 10.34 -13.01 -9.37
N ALA A 40 11.45 -12.28 -9.49
CA ALA A 40 12.65 -12.50 -8.69
C ALA A 40 12.39 -12.28 -7.20
N TYR A 41 11.66 -11.23 -6.83
CA TYR A 41 11.27 -10.95 -5.46
C TYR A 41 10.40 -12.08 -4.87
N GLN A 42 9.36 -12.49 -5.58
CA GLN A 42 8.47 -13.57 -5.15
C GLN A 42 9.23 -14.88 -4.95
N ALA A 43 10.16 -15.19 -5.85
CA ALA A 43 10.95 -16.40 -5.79
C ALA A 43 12.02 -16.36 -4.68
N ALA A 44 12.41 -15.18 -4.19
CA ALA A 44 13.50 -15.03 -3.23
C ALA A 44 13.20 -15.68 -1.86
N HIS A 45 11.93 -15.78 -1.45
CA HIS A 45 11.52 -16.37 -0.16
C HIS A 45 12.33 -15.87 1.05
N GLY A 46 12.73 -14.59 1.05
CA GLY A 46 13.53 -13.98 2.11
C GLY A 46 15.04 -14.22 2.03
N ASP A 47 15.53 -14.99 1.05
CA ASP A 47 16.96 -15.17 0.83
C ASP A 47 17.63 -13.85 0.46
N SER A 48 18.59 -13.40 1.26
CA SER A 48 19.23 -12.09 1.09
C SER A 48 20.03 -11.98 -0.22
N GLY A 49 20.58 -13.09 -0.73
CA GLY A 49 21.29 -13.10 -2.01
C GLY A 49 20.33 -12.84 -3.17
N ARG A 50 19.22 -13.55 -3.20
CA ARG A 50 18.17 -13.43 -4.23
C ARG A 50 17.39 -12.13 -4.12
N LEU A 51 17.18 -11.62 -2.91
CA LEU A 51 16.60 -10.29 -2.71
C LEU A 51 17.49 -9.17 -3.27
N ARG A 52 18.83 -9.29 -3.17
CA ARG A 52 19.74 -8.32 -3.83
C ARG A 52 19.66 -8.39 -5.36
N GLN A 53 19.47 -9.58 -5.93
CA GLN A 53 19.25 -9.74 -7.36
C GLN A 53 17.91 -9.09 -7.79
N ALA A 54 16.83 -9.35 -7.04
CA ALA A 54 15.54 -8.71 -7.27
C ALA A 54 15.63 -7.18 -7.14
N LEU A 55 16.40 -6.67 -6.18
CA LEU A 55 16.63 -5.24 -5.99
C LEU A 55 17.30 -4.61 -7.22
N ALA A 56 18.33 -5.26 -7.78
CA ALA A 56 19.03 -4.76 -8.97
C ALA A 56 18.09 -4.66 -10.19
N LEU A 57 17.20 -5.64 -10.37
CA LEU A 57 16.16 -5.63 -11.40
C LEU A 57 15.14 -4.52 -11.17
N ALA A 58 14.68 -4.34 -9.92
CA ALA A 58 13.74 -3.27 -9.57
C ALA A 58 14.37 -1.88 -9.78
N ASP A 59 15.64 -1.70 -9.43
CA ASP A 59 16.38 -0.46 -9.67
C ASP A 59 16.56 -0.16 -11.16
N GLN A 60 16.77 -1.19 -11.99
CA GLN A 60 16.81 -1.02 -13.44
C GLN A 60 15.43 -0.60 -13.97
N ALA A 61 14.38 -1.33 -13.62
CA ALA A 61 13.02 -1.02 -14.07
C ALA A 61 12.60 0.40 -13.66
N LEU A 62 12.97 0.85 -12.45
CA LEU A 62 12.66 2.20 -11.99
C LEU A 62 13.51 3.29 -12.68
N ARG A 63 14.71 2.97 -13.20
CA ARG A 63 15.44 3.91 -14.08
C ARG A 63 14.74 4.10 -15.42
N GLU A 64 14.13 3.04 -15.95
CA GLU A 64 13.37 3.06 -17.21
C GLU A 64 12.02 3.76 -17.02
N ALA A 65 11.38 3.60 -15.86
CA ALA A 65 10.11 4.23 -15.51
C ALA A 65 10.12 4.90 -14.11
N PRO A 66 10.76 6.08 -13.94
CA PRO A 66 10.95 6.72 -12.62
C PRO A 66 9.67 7.11 -11.88
N GLY A 67 8.58 7.30 -12.63
CA GLY A 67 7.25 7.64 -12.10
C GLY A 67 6.38 6.43 -11.75
N ASP A 68 6.84 5.21 -11.98
CA ASP A 68 6.06 4.01 -11.70
C ASP A 68 5.98 3.74 -10.18
N THR A 69 4.79 3.96 -9.63
CA THR A 69 4.52 3.77 -8.19
C THR A 69 4.55 2.30 -7.78
N GLY A 70 4.21 1.38 -8.69
CA GLY A 70 4.24 -0.06 -8.45
C GLY A 70 5.66 -0.58 -8.31
N LEU A 71 6.56 -0.16 -9.21
CA LEU A 71 7.99 -0.48 -9.12
C LEU A 71 8.64 0.11 -7.87
N ARG A 72 8.23 1.32 -7.49
CA ARG A 72 8.70 1.94 -6.25
C ARG A 72 8.24 1.18 -5.00
N LEU A 73 6.98 0.73 -4.97
CA LEU A 73 6.47 -0.13 -3.89
C LEU A 73 7.22 -1.46 -3.84
N LEU A 74 7.44 -2.10 -4.98
CA LEU A 74 8.22 -3.34 -5.07
C LEU A 74 9.64 -3.13 -4.51
N ARG A 75 10.30 -2.02 -4.87
CA ARG A 75 11.63 -1.71 -4.35
C ARG A 75 11.62 -1.53 -2.83
N ALA A 76 10.62 -0.81 -2.29
CA ALA A 76 10.47 -0.65 -0.85
C ALA A 76 10.26 -1.99 -0.11
N ASP A 77 9.53 -2.93 -0.72
CA ASP A 77 9.30 -4.28 -0.16
C ASP A 77 10.58 -5.11 -0.14
N ILE A 78 11.34 -5.08 -1.23
CA ILE A 78 12.63 -5.76 -1.32
C ILE A 78 13.61 -5.18 -0.29
N GLN A 79 13.69 -3.85 -0.19
CA GLN A 79 14.52 -3.15 0.79
C GLN A 79 14.11 -3.48 2.22
N THR A 80 12.80 -3.58 2.50
CA THR A 80 12.28 -4.03 3.80
C THR A 80 12.76 -5.44 4.12
N GLY A 81 12.67 -6.38 3.16
CA GLY A 81 13.19 -7.75 3.31
C GLY A 81 14.71 -7.80 3.53
N LEU A 82 15.46 -6.86 2.95
CA LEU A 82 16.90 -6.69 3.15
C LEU A 82 17.25 -5.89 4.43
N ARG A 83 16.25 -5.49 5.23
CA ARG A 83 16.40 -4.65 6.42
C ARG A 83 16.99 -3.25 6.16
N GLN A 84 16.86 -2.77 4.92
CA GLN A 84 17.27 -1.44 4.48
C GLN A 84 16.14 -0.43 4.76
N TYR A 85 15.75 -0.31 6.03
CA TYR A 85 14.53 0.39 6.45
C TYR A 85 14.53 1.89 6.10
N THR A 86 15.69 2.54 6.14
CA THR A 86 15.82 3.96 5.76
C THR A 86 15.50 4.17 4.29
N GLN A 87 15.99 3.28 3.42
CA GLN A 87 15.73 3.31 1.98
C GLN A 87 14.26 2.98 1.68
N ALA A 88 13.72 1.93 2.31
CA ALA A 88 12.31 1.56 2.14
C ALA A 88 11.39 2.72 2.53
N LEU A 89 11.65 3.38 3.67
CA LEU A 89 10.90 4.55 4.09
C LEU A 89 11.02 5.72 3.11
N ALA A 90 12.20 5.93 2.51
CA ALA A 90 12.41 6.96 1.51
C ALA A 90 11.57 6.72 0.24
N ASP A 91 11.40 5.46 -0.16
CA ASP A 91 10.52 5.09 -1.27
C ASP A 91 9.05 5.30 -0.92
N TYR A 92 8.60 4.88 0.27
CA TYR A 92 7.24 5.14 0.72
C TYR A 92 6.89 6.63 0.78
N ARG A 93 7.86 7.52 1.07
CA ARG A 93 7.65 8.97 1.12
C ARG A 93 7.47 9.62 -0.26
N GLN A 94 7.85 8.93 -1.33
CA GLN A 94 7.67 9.41 -2.70
C GLN A 94 6.35 8.93 -3.32
N LEU A 95 5.56 8.15 -2.59
CA LEU A 95 4.24 7.69 -3.02
C LEU A 95 3.15 8.66 -2.59
N PRO A 96 2.12 8.90 -3.42
CA PRO A 96 0.95 9.66 -3.01
C PRO A 96 0.22 8.98 -1.85
N ASP A 97 0.12 9.66 -0.71
CA ASP A 97 -0.46 9.06 0.50
C ASP A 97 -1.92 8.64 0.31
N ALA A 98 -2.71 9.41 -0.44
CA ALA A 98 -4.13 9.14 -0.71
C ALA A 98 -4.39 7.81 -1.44
N GLY A 99 -3.39 7.28 -2.16
CA GLY A 99 -3.51 6.03 -2.92
C GLY A 99 -2.99 4.78 -2.19
N LEU A 100 -2.43 4.92 -0.99
CA LEU A 100 -1.87 3.78 -0.27
C LEU A 100 -2.97 2.98 0.44
N ALA A 101 -3.02 1.68 0.16
CA ALA A 101 -3.83 0.72 0.92
C ALA A 101 -3.50 0.74 2.43
N ALA A 102 -4.43 0.29 3.27
CA ALA A 102 -4.31 0.37 4.72
C ALA A 102 -3.06 -0.35 5.26
N GLU A 103 -2.74 -1.52 4.72
CA GLU A 103 -1.56 -2.32 5.07
C GLU A 103 -0.26 -1.59 4.68
N ARG A 104 -0.26 -0.96 3.51
CA ARG A 104 0.88 -0.15 3.01
C ARG A 104 1.10 1.07 3.88
N LYS A 105 0.00 1.74 4.29
CA LYS A 105 0.06 2.84 5.23
C LYS A 105 0.62 2.39 6.58
N MET A 106 0.13 1.28 7.12
CA MET A 106 0.61 0.72 8.39
C MET A 106 2.10 0.37 8.32
N LEU A 107 2.57 -0.29 7.26
CA LEU A 107 3.99 -0.60 7.06
C LEU A 107 4.85 0.67 6.95
N GLN A 108 4.40 1.71 6.25
CA GLN A 108 5.08 3.01 6.23
C GLN A 108 5.23 3.58 7.65
N CYS A 109 4.20 3.49 8.49
CA CYS A 109 4.25 3.96 9.87
C CYS A 109 5.26 3.15 10.72
N MET A 110 5.27 1.83 10.57
CA MET A 110 6.24 0.94 11.25
C MET A 110 7.68 1.22 10.82
N LEU A 111 7.92 1.43 9.52
CA LEU A 111 9.23 1.83 8.99
C LEU A 111 9.66 3.20 9.55
N ARG A 112 8.74 4.17 9.59
CA ARG A 112 9.00 5.49 10.19
C ARG A 112 9.44 5.36 11.63
N GLU A 113 8.72 4.58 12.43
CA GLU A 113 9.08 4.36 13.83
C GLU A 113 10.40 3.60 14.00
N ARG A 114 10.65 2.60 13.14
CA ARG A 114 11.90 1.83 13.18
C ARG A 114 13.13 2.67 12.87
N VAL A 115 13.01 3.64 11.97
CA VAL A 115 14.06 4.57 11.55
C VAL A 115 14.15 5.78 12.50
N GLN A 116 13.02 6.25 13.03
CA GLN A 116 12.90 7.39 13.93
C GLN A 116 11.94 7.04 15.09
N PRO A 117 12.44 6.45 16.19
CA PRO A 117 11.59 5.90 17.26
C PRO A 117 10.97 6.97 18.17
N ALA A 118 11.41 8.22 18.08
CA ALA A 118 10.87 9.31 18.87
C ALA A 118 10.72 10.61 18.03
N PRO A 119 9.58 11.31 18.12
CA PRO A 119 8.34 10.89 18.77
C PRO A 119 7.64 9.75 18.01
N LEU A 120 6.80 8.97 18.71
CA LEU A 120 6.02 7.90 18.09
C LEU A 120 5.07 8.46 17.02
N PRO A 121 4.92 7.80 15.85
CA PRO A 121 4.08 8.30 14.77
C PRO A 121 2.60 7.91 14.96
N LEU A 122 1.99 8.27 16.10
CA LEU A 122 0.64 7.85 16.48
C LEU A 122 -0.41 8.25 15.42
N ASP A 123 -0.34 9.48 14.89
CA ASP A 123 -1.26 9.98 13.85
C ASP A 123 -1.19 9.15 12.56
N CYS A 124 -0.02 8.59 12.26
CA CYS A 124 0.17 7.72 11.10
C CYS A 124 -0.61 6.41 11.26
N TYR A 125 -0.53 5.79 12.44
CA TYR A 125 -1.29 4.58 12.74
C TYR A 125 -2.79 4.84 12.86
N ALA A 126 -3.19 6.01 13.36
CA ALA A 126 -4.60 6.42 13.37
C ALA A 126 -5.16 6.59 11.95
N GLU A 127 -4.34 7.06 11.01
CA GLU A 127 -4.72 7.08 9.59
C GLU A 127 -4.81 5.67 9.00
N ALA A 128 -3.88 4.77 9.34
CA ALA A 128 -3.96 3.37 8.92
C ALA A 128 -5.25 2.69 9.41
N SER A 129 -5.63 2.88 10.68
CA SER A 129 -6.86 2.30 11.23
C SER A 129 -8.13 2.85 10.56
N ARG A 130 -8.17 4.15 10.22
CA ARG A 130 -9.28 4.73 9.43
C ARG A 130 -9.41 4.07 8.06
N ARG A 131 -8.30 3.76 7.39
CA ARG A 131 -8.32 3.09 6.07
C ARG A 131 -8.80 1.65 6.15
N PHE A 132 -8.40 0.90 7.18
CA PHE A 132 -8.96 -0.42 7.44
C PHE A 132 -10.47 -0.36 7.68
N ALA A 133 -10.92 0.61 8.48
CA ALA A 133 -12.35 0.78 8.78
C ALA A 133 -13.18 1.15 7.54
N ALA A 134 -12.66 2.01 6.65
CA ALA A 134 -13.39 2.47 5.46
C ALA A 134 -13.78 1.33 4.49
N GLY A 135 -13.03 0.23 4.49
CA GLY A 135 -13.26 -0.91 3.60
C GLY A 135 -14.15 -2.02 4.18
N GLN A 136 -14.64 -1.91 5.42
CA GLN A 136 -15.18 -3.06 6.15
C GLN A 136 -16.43 -2.74 6.98
N ALA A 137 -17.41 -3.64 6.95
CA ALA A 137 -18.61 -3.54 7.78
C ALA A 137 -18.35 -3.86 9.27
N ALA A 138 -17.36 -4.71 9.56
CA ALA A 138 -17.01 -5.14 10.92
C ALA A 138 -15.49 -5.14 11.12
N PRO A 139 -14.83 -3.98 11.09
CA PRO A 139 -13.36 -3.87 11.10
C PRO A 139 -12.73 -4.45 12.38
N GLY A 140 -13.46 -4.50 13.50
CA GLY A 140 -13.00 -5.14 14.74
C GLY A 140 -12.73 -6.65 14.63
N ARG A 141 -13.12 -7.30 13.54
CA ARG A 141 -12.78 -8.70 13.24
C ARG A 141 -11.48 -8.85 12.44
N ASP A 142 -10.91 -7.75 11.97
CA ASP A 142 -9.63 -7.72 11.25
C ASP A 142 -8.47 -7.48 12.24
N PRO A 143 -7.54 -8.44 12.40
CA PRO A 143 -6.39 -8.26 13.28
C PRO A 143 -5.52 -7.05 12.93
N ASN A 144 -5.42 -6.67 11.65
CA ASN A 144 -4.61 -5.53 11.23
C ASN A 144 -5.25 -4.19 11.63
N TYR A 145 -6.58 -4.09 11.56
CA TYR A 145 -7.31 -2.93 12.10
C TYR A 145 -7.07 -2.77 13.61
N VAL A 146 -7.26 -3.86 14.36
CA VAL A 146 -7.07 -3.87 15.82
C VAL A 146 -5.63 -3.52 16.18
N MET A 147 -4.65 -4.07 15.46
CA MET A 147 -3.24 -3.74 15.67
C MET A 147 -2.94 -2.27 15.33
N ALA A 148 -3.52 -1.71 14.27
CA ALA A 148 -3.38 -0.29 13.95
C ALA A 148 -3.93 0.61 15.07
N LEU A 149 -5.06 0.25 15.70
CA LEU A 149 -5.59 0.95 16.87
C LEU A 149 -4.64 0.86 18.07
N LEU A 150 -4.10 -0.31 18.37
CA LEU A 150 -3.12 -0.49 19.44
C LEU A 150 -1.84 0.35 19.21
N LEU A 151 -1.34 0.38 17.97
CA LEU A 151 -0.20 1.20 17.58
C LEU A 151 -0.51 2.71 17.58
N ALA A 152 -1.76 3.10 17.35
CA ALA A 152 -2.23 4.47 17.49
C ALA A 152 -2.46 4.89 18.95
N ARG A 153 -2.44 3.94 19.89
CA ARG A 153 -2.92 4.12 21.28
C ARG A 153 -4.38 4.59 21.34
N ASP A 154 -5.19 4.11 20.40
CA ASP A 154 -6.62 4.38 20.40
C ASP A 154 -7.29 3.65 21.59
N PRO A 155 -8.16 4.32 22.37
CA PRO A 155 -8.84 3.71 23.52
C PRO A 155 -9.65 2.44 23.19
N GLN A 156 -10.08 2.26 21.95
CA GLN A 156 -10.83 1.08 21.52
C GLN A 156 -9.93 -0.16 21.33
N GLY A 157 -8.63 0.04 21.08
CA GLY A 157 -7.69 -1.03 20.72
C GLY A 157 -7.69 -2.20 21.70
N PRO A 158 -7.45 -2.00 23.01
CA PRO A 158 -7.41 -3.09 23.98
C PRO A 158 -8.72 -3.88 24.10
N ARG A 159 -9.87 -3.19 24.04
CA ARG A 159 -11.18 -3.85 24.09
C ARG A 159 -11.39 -4.73 22.85
N LEU A 160 -11.14 -4.19 21.65
CA LEU A 160 -11.31 -4.93 20.41
C LEU A 160 -10.31 -6.09 20.27
N ALA A 161 -9.09 -5.94 20.81
CA ALA A 161 -8.12 -7.02 20.91
C ALA A 161 -8.62 -8.19 21.77
N ALA A 162 -9.21 -7.90 22.93
CA ALA A 162 -9.82 -8.92 23.78
C ALA A 162 -11.03 -9.60 23.10
N GLU A 163 -11.90 -8.81 22.44
CA GLU A 163 -13.05 -9.33 21.69
C GLU A 163 -12.62 -10.23 20.52
N LEU A 164 -11.61 -9.81 19.75
CA LEU A 164 -11.05 -10.60 18.66
C LEU A 164 -10.49 -11.93 19.17
N LEU A 165 -9.71 -11.92 20.25
CA LEU A 165 -9.15 -13.14 20.84
C LEU A 165 -10.24 -14.07 21.39
N ALA A 166 -11.28 -13.53 22.03
CA ALA A 166 -12.41 -14.29 22.54
C ALA A 166 -13.26 -14.91 21.42
N ALA A 167 -13.43 -14.20 20.31
CA ALA A 167 -14.16 -14.68 19.14
C ALA A 167 -13.36 -15.66 18.27
N THR A 168 -12.04 -15.74 18.44
CA THR A 168 -11.19 -16.66 17.66
C THR A 168 -11.33 -18.09 18.21
N PRO A 169 -11.78 -19.08 17.41
CA PRO A 169 -11.88 -20.48 17.84
C PRO A 169 -10.53 -21.07 18.23
N ALA A 170 -10.52 -22.11 19.08
CA ALA A 170 -9.29 -22.81 19.44
C ALA A 170 -8.55 -23.36 18.20
N GLY A 171 -7.23 -23.19 18.16
CA GLY A 171 -6.37 -23.61 17.05
C GLY A 171 -5.22 -22.61 16.79
N PRO A 172 -4.43 -22.84 15.73
CA PRO A 172 -3.21 -22.06 15.45
C PRO A 172 -3.47 -20.55 15.31
N GLN A 173 -4.61 -20.16 14.72
CA GLN A 173 -4.95 -18.74 14.59
C GLN A 173 -5.16 -18.06 15.96
N ARG A 174 -5.72 -18.77 16.93
CA ARG A 174 -5.90 -18.24 18.29
C ARG A 174 -4.57 -18.09 19.01
N GLU A 175 -3.65 -19.01 18.79
CA GLU A 175 -2.29 -18.90 19.33
C GLU A 175 -1.54 -17.70 18.74
N ILE A 176 -1.64 -17.50 17.43
CA ILE A 176 -1.08 -16.32 16.75
C ILE A 176 -1.71 -15.04 17.31
N ASN A 177 -3.05 -14.98 17.38
CA ASN A 177 -3.75 -13.82 17.94
C ASN A 177 -3.37 -13.58 19.40
N ALA A 178 -3.21 -14.63 20.22
CA ALA A 178 -2.74 -14.49 21.60
C ALA A 178 -1.32 -13.89 21.64
N MET A 179 -0.38 -14.39 20.83
CA MET A 179 0.98 -13.83 20.78
C MET A 179 1.03 -12.36 20.37
N LEU A 180 0.10 -11.93 19.51
CA LEU A 180 0.04 -10.56 19.01
C LEU A 180 -0.69 -9.60 19.96
N PHE A 181 -1.77 -10.06 20.60
CA PHE A 181 -2.73 -9.18 21.28
C PHE A 181 -2.78 -9.34 22.79
N GLN A 182 -2.47 -10.54 23.31
CA GLN A 182 -2.39 -10.75 24.75
C GLN A 182 -1.17 -10.01 25.30
N ASP A 183 -1.39 -9.16 26.29
CA ASP A 183 -0.34 -8.33 26.90
C ASP A 183 0.48 -7.57 25.85
N PHE A 184 -0.21 -6.97 24.86
CA PHE A 184 0.39 -6.31 23.71
C PHE A 184 1.61 -5.46 24.08
N ASP A 185 2.75 -5.82 23.51
CA ASP A 185 4.00 -5.09 23.61
C ASP A 185 4.37 -4.53 22.23
N ARG A 186 4.34 -3.19 22.12
CA ARG A 186 4.64 -2.46 20.89
C ARG A 186 6.02 -2.81 20.32
N ASN A 187 7.04 -2.87 21.17
CA ASN A 187 8.42 -3.10 20.73
C ASN A 187 8.61 -4.54 20.25
N ARG A 188 8.00 -5.50 20.94
CA ARG A 188 7.98 -6.91 20.55
C ARG A 188 7.30 -7.07 19.20
N TYR A 189 6.13 -6.47 19.01
CA TYR A 189 5.40 -6.51 17.75
C TYR A 189 6.21 -5.90 16.60
N LEU A 190 6.77 -4.69 16.80
CA LEU A 190 7.56 -4.05 15.74
C LEU A 190 8.80 -4.86 15.36
N ARG A 191 9.45 -5.52 16.32
CA ARG A 191 10.60 -6.40 16.04
C ARG A 191 10.21 -7.72 15.39
N SER A 192 8.99 -8.21 15.57
CA SER A 192 8.52 -9.40 14.84
C SER A 192 8.21 -9.10 13.38
N VAL A 193 7.80 -7.87 13.06
CA VAL A 193 7.52 -7.43 11.68
C VAL A 193 8.77 -6.89 10.98
N LEU A 194 9.56 -6.07 11.68
CA LEU A 194 10.76 -5.37 11.19
C LEU A 194 11.99 -5.69 12.07
N PRO A 195 12.55 -6.91 11.95
CA PRO A 195 13.61 -7.42 12.83
C PRO A 195 14.98 -6.74 12.68
#